data_AF-A0A1J0R8I3-F1
#
_entry.id   AF-A0A1J0R8I3-F1
#
_cell.length_a   1.000
_cell.length_b   1.000
_cell.length_c   1.000
_cell.angle_alpha   90.00
_cell.angle_beta   90.00
_cell.angle_gamma   90.00
#
_symmetry.space_group_name_H-M   'P 1'
#
loop_
_entity.id
_entity.type
_entity.pdbx_description
1 polymer ?
#
loop_
_entity_poly.entity_id
_entity_poly.type
_entity_poly.pdbx_seq_one_letter_code
_entity_poly.pdbx_strand_id
1 'polypeptide(L)'
;MLKAQGADDSDNTAEFNVLCRIVRQCQSGFAEPEPTPPAEVSTLLTSIEKAFFLATATQAEFESNLTSNRLGLTKTDRMLPRSSGYKTLIEQMNNTLFYAKSFAEDATSAAKTASEEAKEANKKLNKALAGTEKKLSTDDDSPVYFEDTNLKDTYGDSASNTKNCRGAGTATYSTATNTGTTLISDIMCLCIAGPDDGKKPCAGGVTTQAEGATIATASASTAKASWTALMKICPKDTGHATTTKLTADLATFRHSIGRQARRATSNQEHARYFLGYAANGNSGCTAANSQICVNYKPLLTGDSPNKIPWLSEIESAIKKWRWHQARKLRSQLSKG
;
A
#
# COMPACT_ATOMS: atom_id res chain seq x y z
N MET A 1 10.94 -37.51 22.54
CA MET A 1 9.73 -37.63 21.68
C MET A 1 8.60 -36.84 22.32
N LEU A 2 8.40 -35.59 21.90
CA LEU A 2 7.20 -34.81 22.29
C LEU A 2 6.07 -35.21 21.34
N LYS A 3 5.01 -35.81 21.89
CA LYS A 3 3.77 -36.11 21.16
C LYS A 3 3.21 -34.81 20.58
N ALA A 4 2.91 -34.80 19.28
CA ALA A 4 2.12 -33.76 18.65
C ALA A 4 0.70 -33.81 19.24
N GLN A 5 0.41 -32.94 20.22
CA GLN A 5 -0.97 -32.58 20.52
C GLN A 5 -1.48 -31.77 19.32
N GLY A 6 -2.55 -32.25 18.70
CA GLY A 6 -3.25 -31.53 17.62
C GLY A 6 -3.60 -30.14 18.12
N ALA A 7 -2.96 -29.13 17.57
CA ALA A 7 -3.12 -27.76 17.99
C ALA A 7 -4.00 -27.05 16.96
N ASP A 8 -5.27 -27.42 16.86
CA ASP A 8 -6.12 -26.83 15.82
C ASP A 8 -6.53 -25.37 16.13
N ASP A 9 -6.35 -24.92 17.37
CA ASP A 9 -6.59 -23.55 17.79
C ASP A 9 -5.28 -22.75 17.88
N SER A 10 -5.31 -21.55 17.32
CA SER A 10 -4.24 -20.55 17.36
C SER A 10 -2.92 -20.96 16.70
N ASP A 11 -2.87 -22.07 15.99
CA ASP A 11 -1.66 -22.56 15.34
C ASP A 11 -1.06 -21.57 14.34
N ASN A 12 -1.89 -20.80 13.66
CA ASN A 12 -1.50 -19.83 12.63
C ASN A 12 -1.38 -18.40 13.17
N THR A 13 -1.43 -18.19 14.49
CA THR A 13 -1.45 -16.85 15.10
C THR A 13 -0.22 -16.02 14.74
N ALA A 14 0.97 -16.62 14.73
CA ALA A 14 2.19 -15.87 14.44
C ALA A 14 2.22 -15.39 12.99
N GLU A 15 1.85 -16.27 12.06
CA GLU A 15 1.75 -16.00 10.64
C GLU A 15 0.68 -14.94 10.36
N PHE A 16 -0.50 -15.08 10.98
CA PHE A 16 -1.59 -14.11 10.90
C PHE A 16 -1.19 -12.73 11.42
N ASN A 17 -0.50 -12.65 12.57
CA ASN A 17 -0.04 -11.37 13.12
C ASN A 17 0.91 -10.62 12.17
N VAL A 18 1.69 -11.34 11.36
CA VAL A 18 2.54 -10.72 10.34
C VAL A 18 1.67 -10.17 9.21
N LEU A 19 0.73 -10.96 8.69
CA LEU A 19 -0.19 -10.50 7.65
C LEU A 19 -1.06 -9.32 8.11
N CYS A 20 -1.52 -9.31 9.37
CA CYS A 20 -2.23 -8.18 9.98
C CYS A 20 -1.45 -6.87 9.83
N ARG A 21 -0.15 -6.86 10.18
CA ARG A 21 0.68 -5.64 10.09
C ARG A 21 0.86 -5.18 8.65
N ILE A 22 0.93 -6.11 7.71
CA ILE A 22 1.04 -5.80 6.28
C ILE A 22 -0.29 -5.22 5.77
N VAL A 23 -1.43 -5.86 6.07
CA VAL A 23 -2.76 -5.38 5.70
C VAL A 23 -3.01 -3.97 6.20
N ARG A 24 -2.69 -3.71 7.48
CA ARG A 24 -2.86 -2.37 8.08
C ARG A 24 -2.08 -1.30 7.34
N GLN A 25 -0.85 -1.61 6.93
CA GLN A 25 -0.06 -0.68 6.12
C GLN A 25 -0.62 -0.51 4.70
N CYS A 26 -1.14 -1.58 4.07
CA CYS A 26 -1.80 -1.45 2.78
C CYS A 26 -3.08 -0.60 2.87
N GLN A 27 -3.88 -0.76 3.92
CA GLN A 27 -5.09 0.05 4.17
C GLN A 27 -4.76 1.53 4.41
N SER A 28 -3.72 1.82 5.21
CA SER A 28 -3.27 3.19 5.49
C SER A 28 -2.64 3.86 4.27
N GLY A 29 -1.88 3.10 3.47
CA GLY A 29 -1.13 3.61 2.33
C GLY A 29 0.01 4.55 2.73
N PHE A 30 0.86 4.91 1.76
CA PHE A 30 1.82 6.00 1.90
C PHE A 30 1.10 7.35 1.99
N ALA A 31 1.71 8.31 2.68
CA ALA A 31 1.24 9.68 2.72
C ALA A 31 1.23 10.28 1.31
N GLU A 32 0.09 10.80 0.88
CA GLU A 32 -0.06 11.49 -0.40
C GLU A 32 0.18 12.98 -0.16
N PRO A 33 1.28 13.57 -0.66
CA PRO A 33 1.49 15.00 -0.55
C PRO A 33 0.50 15.77 -1.44
N GLU A 34 0.19 16.99 -1.02
CA GLU A 34 -0.62 17.91 -1.82
C GLU A 34 0.01 18.15 -3.20
N PRO A 35 -0.78 18.24 -4.27
CA PRO A 35 -0.28 18.49 -5.63
C PRO A 35 0.10 19.96 -5.86
N THR A 36 0.10 20.77 -4.81
CA THR A 36 0.43 22.20 -4.84
C THR A 36 1.67 22.46 -3.97
N PRO A 37 2.52 23.43 -4.35
CA PRO A 37 3.63 23.82 -3.50
C PRO A 37 3.13 24.49 -2.21
N PRO A 38 3.98 24.60 -1.17
CA PRO A 38 3.64 25.36 0.04
C PRO A 38 3.19 26.80 -0.29
N ALA A 39 2.22 27.32 0.47
CA ALA A 39 1.62 28.63 0.24
C ALA A 39 2.64 29.79 0.27
N GLU A 40 3.75 29.59 0.97
CA GLU A 40 4.89 30.51 1.05
C GLU A 40 5.52 30.75 -0.33
N VAL A 41 5.52 29.75 -1.21
CA VAL A 41 6.08 29.89 -2.58
C VAL A 41 5.24 30.89 -3.39
N SER A 42 3.92 30.74 -3.39
CA SER A 42 3.01 31.67 -4.08
C SER A 42 3.07 33.06 -3.46
N THR A 43 3.10 33.15 -2.12
CA THR A 43 3.18 34.42 -1.39
C THR A 43 4.45 35.19 -1.73
N LEU A 44 5.60 34.50 -1.77
CA LEU A 44 6.88 35.09 -2.13
C LEU A 44 6.89 35.56 -3.59
N LEU A 45 6.39 34.74 -4.52
CA LEU A 45 6.30 35.13 -5.93
C LEU A 45 5.44 36.38 -6.12
N THR A 46 4.24 36.41 -5.52
CA THR A 46 3.36 37.60 -5.59
C THR A 46 4.03 38.84 -4.99
N SER A 47 4.82 38.69 -3.93
CA SER A 47 5.57 39.80 -3.34
C SER A 47 6.65 40.34 -4.28
N ILE A 48 7.37 39.46 -4.98
CA ILE A 48 8.39 39.83 -5.97
C ILE A 48 7.73 40.49 -7.20
N GLU A 49 6.60 39.95 -7.67
CA GLU A 49 5.80 40.55 -8.74
C GLU A 49 5.29 41.94 -8.36
N LYS A 50 4.78 42.10 -7.14
CA LYS A 50 4.37 43.39 -6.59
C LYS A 50 5.53 44.39 -6.57
N ALA A 51 6.70 43.98 -6.06
CA ALA A 51 7.88 44.85 -6.02
C ALA A 51 8.31 45.29 -7.42
N PHE A 52 8.42 44.35 -8.37
CA PHE A 52 8.78 44.66 -9.76
C PHE A 52 7.73 45.56 -10.43
N PHE A 53 6.44 45.31 -10.18
CA PHE A 53 5.36 46.16 -10.67
C PHE A 53 5.48 47.58 -10.13
N LEU A 54 5.62 47.76 -8.81
CA LEU A 54 5.80 49.08 -8.19
C LEU A 54 7.05 49.81 -8.71
N ALA A 55 8.07 49.06 -9.12
CA ALA A 55 9.28 49.64 -9.68
C ALA A 55 9.12 50.06 -11.14
N THR A 56 8.24 49.45 -11.93
CA THR A 56 8.15 49.66 -13.39
C THR A 56 6.86 50.32 -13.88
N ALA A 57 5.80 50.29 -13.08
CA ALA A 57 4.48 50.77 -13.46
C ALA A 57 4.46 52.27 -13.79
N THR A 58 3.53 52.64 -14.67
CA THR A 58 3.04 54.01 -14.84
C THR A 58 1.96 54.32 -13.79
N GLN A 59 1.68 55.61 -13.59
CA GLN A 59 0.63 56.07 -12.67
C GLN A 59 -0.74 55.45 -13.01
N ALA A 60 -1.08 55.40 -14.31
CA ALA A 60 -2.34 54.82 -14.78
C ALA A 60 -2.43 53.31 -14.49
N GLU A 61 -1.34 52.56 -14.71
CA GLU A 61 -1.29 51.12 -14.38
C GLU A 61 -1.40 50.87 -12.88
N PHE A 62 -0.76 51.70 -12.06
CA PHE A 62 -0.85 51.62 -10.60
C PHE A 62 -2.29 51.83 -10.11
N GLU A 63 -2.96 52.89 -10.56
CA GLU A 63 -4.34 53.19 -10.19
C GLU A 63 -5.32 52.10 -10.65
N SER A 64 -5.14 51.56 -11.86
CA SER A 64 -5.93 50.45 -12.38
C SER A 64 -5.77 49.18 -11.55
N ASN A 65 -4.52 48.80 -11.24
CA ASN A 65 -4.24 47.59 -10.46
C ASN A 65 -4.62 47.72 -8.97
N LEU A 66 -4.54 48.93 -8.40
CA LEU A 66 -5.03 49.23 -7.05
C LEU A 66 -6.55 49.06 -6.98
N THR A 67 -7.29 49.59 -7.96
CA THR A 67 -8.76 49.47 -8.02
C THR A 67 -9.19 48.02 -8.21
N SER A 68 -8.43 47.25 -8.98
CA SER A 68 -8.69 45.83 -9.26
C SER A 68 -8.14 44.87 -8.19
N ASN A 69 -7.54 45.40 -7.10
CA ASN A 69 -6.85 44.64 -6.05
C ASN A 69 -5.84 43.60 -6.60
N ARG A 70 -5.16 43.93 -7.70
CA ARG A 70 -4.17 43.04 -8.32
C ARG A 70 -2.90 43.03 -7.49
N LEU A 71 -2.26 41.86 -7.34
CA LEU A 71 -1.01 41.68 -6.57
C LEU A 71 -1.13 42.07 -5.08
N GLY A 72 -2.34 42.20 -4.53
CA GLY A 72 -2.55 42.66 -3.16
C GLY A 72 -2.05 44.10 -2.93
N LEU A 73 -2.23 44.98 -3.93
CA LEU A 73 -1.93 46.40 -3.80
C LEU A 73 -2.90 47.08 -2.82
N THR A 74 -2.36 48.00 -2.03
CA THR A 74 -3.04 48.75 -0.99
C THR A 74 -2.79 50.25 -1.17
N LYS A 75 -3.60 51.09 -0.53
CA LYS A 75 -3.43 52.55 -0.58
C LYS A 75 -2.12 53.04 0.03
N THR A 76 -1.43 52.22 0.82
CA THR A 76 -0.14 52.54 1.43
C THR A 76 1.05 52.21 0.52
N ASP A 77 0.85 51.42 -0.53
CA ASP A 77 1.91 51.12 -1.49
C ASP A 77 2.29 52.36 -2.32
N ARG A 78 3.55 52.43 -2.73
CA ARG A 78 4.10 53.55 -3.50
C ARG A 78 4.96 53.04 -4.64
N MET A 79 4.86 53.69 -5.79
CA MET A 79 5.79 53.48 -6.90
C MET A 79 7.21 53.90 -6.48
N LEU A 80 8.20 53.20 -7.00
CA LEU A 80 9.59 53.46 -6.68
C LEU A 80 10.05 54.78 -7.34
N PRO A 81 10.65 55.74 -6.60
CA PRO A 81 11.13 56.98 -7.19
C PRO A 81 12.30 56.74 -8.14
N ARG A 82 12.35 57.49 -9.25
CA ARG A 82 13.44 57.42 -10.23
C ARG A 82 14.66 58.19 -9.74
N SER A 83 15.78 57.50 -9.55
CA SER A 83 17.05 58.06 -9.05
C SER A 83 18.25 57.60 -9.89
N SER A 84 19.44 58.12 -9.58
CA SER A 84 20.70 57.61 -10.12
C SER A 84 20.91 56.15 -9.67
N GLY A 85 20.98 55.22 -10.62
CA GLY A 85 21.06 53.77 -10.37
C GLY A 85 19.75 53.01 -10.60
N TYR A 86 18.64 53.71 -10.88
CA TYR A 86 17.33 53.10 -11.11
C TYR A 86 17.34 52.03 -12.22
N LYS A 87 18.05 52.26 -13.34
CA LYS A 87 18.15 51.26 -14.42
C LYS A 87 18.76 49.94 -13.95
N THR A 88 19.88 49.99 -13.23
CA THR A 88 20.55 48.81 -12.68
C THR A 88 19.68 48.08 -11.67
N LEU A 89 18.94 48.82 -10.83
CA LEU A 89 17.98 48.22 -9.90
C LEU A 89 16.86 47.45 -10.64
N ILE A 90 16.27 48.05 -11.68
CA ILE A 90 15.24 47.39 -12.48
C ILE A 90 15.77 46.11 -13.13
N GLU A 91 16.99 46.12 -13.66
CA GLU A 91 17.62 44.91 -14.22
C GLU A 91 17.78 43.80 -13.18
N GLN A 92 18.23 44.13 -11.97
CA GLN A 92 18.35 43.17 -10.87
C GLN A 92 17.00 42.62 -10.40
N MET A 93 15.98 43.49 -10.31
CA MET A 93 14.62 43.07 -9.96
C MET A 93 14.00 42.18 -11.05
N ASN A 94 14.26 42.48 -12.33
CA ASN A 94 13.81 41.66 -13.45
C ASN A 94 14.46 40.26 -13.41
N ASN A 95 15.76 40.19 -13.18
CA ASN A 95 16.47 38.91 -13.02
C ASN A 95 15.92 38.12 -11.82
N THR A 96 15.68 38.80 -10.69
CA THR A 96 15.09 38.18 -9.50
C THR A 96 13.70 37.63 -9.81
N LEU A 97 12.85 38.40 -10.50
CA LEU A 97 11.52 37.97 -10.92
C LEU A 97 11.59 36.75 -11.86
N PHE A 98 12.52 36.75 -12.81
CA PHE A 98 12.74 35.62 -13.71
C PHE A 98 13.07 34.34 -12.94
N TYR A 99 14.04 34.39 -12.03
CA TYR A 99 14.40 33.22 -11.21
C TYR A 99 13.28 32.81 -10.26
N ALA A 100 12.53 33.75 -9.68
CA ALA A 100 11.41 33.45 -8.80
C ALA A 100 10.28 32.72 -9.54
N LYS A 101 9.96 33.13 -10.77
CA LYS A 101 8.98 32.44 -11.62
C LYS A 101 9.42 31.02 -11.95
N SER A 102 10.65 30.86 -12.42
CA SER A 102 11.21 29.54 -12.72
C SER A 102 11.22 28.62 -11.49
N PHE A 103 11.57 29.14 -10.31
CA PHE A 103 11.52 28.37 -9.07
C PHE A 103 10.09 27.95 -8.69
N ALA A 104 9.10 28.83 -8.83
CA ALA A 104 7.71 28.52 -8.53
C ALA A 104 7.12 27.46 -9.48
N GLU A 105 7.48 27.52 -10.76
CA GLU A 105 7.13 26.50 -11.76
C GLU A 105 7.74 25.14 -11.41
N ASP A 106 9.03 25.10 -11.09
CA ASP A 106 9.73 23.89 -10.64
C ASP A 106 9.09 23.30 -9.37
N ALA A 107 8.78 24.14 -8.39
CA ALA A 107 8.14 23.72 -7.14
C ALA A 107 6.76 23.11 -7.39
N THR A 108 5.98 23.71 -8.29
CA THR A 108 4.67 23.19 -8.69
C THR A 108 4.78 21.85 -9.41
N SER A 109 5.72 21.73 -10.36
CA SER A 109 5.98 20.48 -11.07
C SER A 109 6.43 19.36 -10.13
N ALA A 110 7.32 19.68 -9.18
CA ALA A 110 7.77 18.75 -8.16
C ALA A 110 6.62 18.29 -7.23
N ALA A 111 5.74 19.20 -6.79
CA ALA A 111 4.59 18.85 -5.95
C ALA A 111 3.61 17.91 -6.67
N LYS A 112 3.27 18.20 -7.94
CA LYS A 112 2.42 17.33 -8.76
C LYS A 112 3.04 15.94 -8.94
N THR A 113 4.32 15.90 -9.31
CA THR A 113 5.07 14.64 -9.48
C THR A 113 5.05 13.82 -8.19
N ALA A 114 5.33 14.44 -7.04
CA ALA A 114 5.32 13.77 -5.75
C ALA A 114 3.94 13.18 -5.41
N SER A 115 2.86 13.93 -5.66
CA SER A 115 1.48 13.50 -5.44
C SER A 115 1.10 12.31 -6.33
N GLU A 116 1.41 12.39 -7.63
CA GLU A 116 1.19 11.29 -8.58
C GLU A 116 2.01 10.05 -8.22
N GLU A 117 3.26 10.22 -7.79
CA GLU A 117 4.10 9.11 -7.41
C GLU A 117 3.58 8.36 -6.17
N ALA A 118 3.06 9.09 -5.19
CA ALA A 118 2.40 8.53 -4.01
C ALA A 118 1.15 7.75 -4.40
N LYS A 119 0.28 8.33 -5.24
CA LYS A 119 -0.96 7.70 -5.72
C LYS A 119 -0.67 6.38 -6.42
N GLU A 120 0.29 6.35 -7.34
CA GLU A 120 0.69 5.15 -8.05
C GLU A 120 1.30 4.08 -7.11
N ALA A 121 2.05 4.49 -6.09
CA ALA A 121 2.52 3.55 -5.08
C ALA A 121 1.36 2.97 -4.25
N ASN A 122 0.37 3.81 -3.89
CA ASN A 122 -0.82 3.38 -3.18
C ASN A 122 -1.72 2.47 -4.02
N LYS A 123 -1.83 2.67 -5.33
CA LYS A 123 -2.49 1.73 -6.26
C LYS A 123 -1.92 0.32 -6.15
N LYS A 124 -0.60 0.21 -6.03
CA LYS A 124 0.08 -1.08 -5.86
C LYS A 124 -0.22 -1.72 -4.50
N LEU A 125 -0.29 -0.93 -3.42
CA LEU A 125 -0.71 -1.41 -2.11
C LEU A 125 -2.17 -1.89 -2.09
N ASN A 126 -3.08 -1.16 -2.75
CA ASN A 126 -4.48 -1.58 -2.90
C ASN A 126 -4.58 -2.88 -3.69
N LYS A 127 -3.79 -3.00 -4.77
CA LYS A 127 -3.78 -4.21 -5.61
C LYS A 127 -3.22 -5.42 -4.84
N ALA A 128 -2.22 -5.22 -4.00
CA ALA A 128 -1.74 -6.27 -3.10
C ALA A 128 -2.82 -6.70 -2.08
N LEU A 129 -3.61 -5.74 -1.58
CA LEU A 129 -4.63 -6.01 -0.56
C LEU A 129 -5.82 -6.79 -1.13
N ALA A 130 -6.39 -6.33 -2.24
CA ALA A 130 -7.69 -6.78 -2.75
C ALA A 130 -7.73 -7.01 -4.28
N GLY A 131 -6.57 -6.99 -4.96
CA GLY A 131 -6.48 -7.31 -6.38
C GLY A 131 -6.80 -6.16 -7.34
N THR A 132 -7.25 -5.03 -6.81
CA THR A 132 -7.62 -3.84 -7.58
C THR A 132 -6.76 -2.62 -7.20
N GLU A 133 -6.44 -1.76 -8.17
CA GLU A 133 -5.68 -0.53 -7.91
C GLU A 133 -6.49 0.51 -7.11
N LYS A 134 -7.81 0.38 -7.10
CA LYS A 134 -8.72 1.30 -6.40
C LYS A 134 -8.71 1.01 -4.91
N LYS A 135 -8.70 2.08 -4.10
CA LYS A 135 -8.96 1.95 -2.67
C LYS A 135 -10.44 1.66 -2.47
N LEU A 136 -10.78 0.41 -2.18
CA LEU A 136 -12.18 0.00 -2.00
C LEU A 136 -12.76 0.49 -0.67
N SER A 137 -11.99 0.41 0.41
CA SER A 137 -12.42 0.93 1.71
C SER A 137 -11.25 1.27 2.63
N THR A 138 -11.56 2.01 3.70
CA THR A 138 -10.72 2.17 4.89
C THR A 138 -11.32 1.49 6.12
N ASP A 139 -12.53 0.95 5.98
CA ASP A 139 -13.26 0.31 7.08
C ASP A 139 -13.09 -1.21 7.04
N ASP A 140 -12.89 -1.76 8.24
CA ASP A 140 -12.66 -3.18 8.46
C ASP A 140 -13.94 -4.00 8.28
N ASP A 141 -15.09 -3.37 8.45
CA ASP A 141 -16.41 -4.00 8.28
C ASP A 141 -17.01 -3.76 6.89
N SER A 142 -16.24 -3.20 5.96
CA SER A 142 -16.75 -2.86 4.64
C SER A 142 -17.05 -4.12 3.83
N PRO A 143 -18.28 -4.30 3.32
CA PRO A 143 -18.63 -5.46 2.49
C PRO A 143 -17.95 -5.42 1.12
N VAL A 144 -17.45 -4.26 0.70
CA VAL A 144 -16.99 -4.00 -0.68
C VAL A 144 -15.93 -4.98 -1.17
N TYR A 145 -15.06 -5.47 -0.29
CA TYR A 145 -14.03 -6.47 -0.66
C TYR A 145 -14.64 -7.82 -1.11
N PHE A 146 -15.85 -8.12 -0.65
CA PHE A 146 -16.53 -9.40 -0.85
C PHE A 146 -17.80 -9.26 -1.69
N GLU A 147 -18.06 -8.08 -2.26
CA GLU A 147 -19.12 -7.89 -3.26
C GLU A 147 -18.77 -8.62 -4.56
N ASP A 148 -19.79 -9.15 -5.25
CA ASP A 148 -19.63 -9.97 -6.46
C ASP A 148 -18.73 -9.32 -7.52
N THR A 149 -18.79 -8.00 -7.64
CA THR A 149 -17.99 -7.20 -8.59
C THR A 149 -16.50 -7.19 -8.27
N ASN A 150 -16.11 -7.41 -7.01
CA ASN A 150 -14.72 -7.37 -6.53
C ASN A 150 -14.17 -8.75 -6.16
N LEU A 151 -15.02 -9.78 -6.06
CA LEU A 151 -14.60 -11.15 -5.72
C LEU A 151 -13.57 -11.71 -6.70
N LYS A 152 -13.76 -11.46 -8.01
CA LYS A 152 -12.82 -11.91 -9.04
C LYS A 152 -11.45 -11.24 -8.88
N ASP A 153 -11.37 -9.96 -8.53
CA ASP A 153 -10.10 -9.29 -8.27
C ASP A 153 -9.46 -9.84 -6.99
N THR A 154 -10.27 -10.04 -5.94
CA THR A 154 -9.81 -10.48 -4.62
C THR A 154 -9.28 -11.91 -4.62
N TYR A 155 -9.96 -12.83 -5.30
CA TYR A 155 -9.64 -14.26 -5.27
C TYR A 155 -9.14 -14.82 -6.61
N GLY A 156 -9.17 -14.05 -7.69
CA GLY A 156 -8.80 -14.52 -9.03
C GLY A 156 -9.89 -15.36 -9.69
N ASP A 157 -9.62 -15.74 -10.94
CA ASP A 157 -10.59 -16.43 -11.78
C ASP A 157 -10.90 -17.86 -11.31
N SER A 158 -12.20 -18.19 -11.29
CA SER A 158 -12.71 -19.50 -10.88
C SER A 158 -12.10 -19.96 -9.55
N ALA A 159 -12.18 -19.07 -8.55
CA ALA A 159 -11.59 -19.21 -7.24
C ALA A 159 -12.04 -20.49 -6.52
N SER A 160 -11.12 -21.08 -5.78
CA SER A 160 -11.35 -22.28 -4.95
C SER A 160 -10.21 -22.45 -3.95
N ASN A 161 -10.40 -23.25 -2.90
CA ASN A 161 -9.33 -23.60 -1.98
C ASN A 161 -8.13 -24.19 -2.72
N THR A 162 -8.38 -25.00 -3.73
CA THR A 162 -7.32 -25.62 -4.53
C THR A 162 -6.48 -24.59 -5.30
N LYS A 163 -7.09 -23.49 -5.78
CA LYS A 163 -6.36 -22.45 -6.50
C LYS A 163 -5.74 -21.38 -5.60
N ASN A 164 -6.43 -21.03 -4.52
CA ASN A 164 -6.11 -19.90 -3.65
C ASN A 164 -5.21 -20.31 -2.47
N CYS A 165 -5.57 -21.37 -1.76
CA CYS A 165 -4.82 -21.87 -0.59
C CYS A 165 -3.79 -22.92 -1.00
N ARG A 166 -4.05 -23.54 -2.16
CA ARG A 166 -3.29 -24.59 -2.80
C ARG A 166 -3.23 -25.87 -1.98
N GLY A 167 -4.18 -26.75 -2.31
CA GLY A 167 -4.31 -28.15 -1.89
C GLY A 167 -3.01 -28.96 -1.98
N ALA A 168 -3.01 -30.09 -2.71
CA ALA A 168 -1.91 -31.08 -2.72
C ALA A 168 -0.49 -30.47 -2.60
N GLY A 169 0.36 -31.02 -1.73
CA GLY A 169 1.74 -30.57 -1.51
C GLY A 169 2.62 -30.60 -2.75
N THR A 170 2.31 -31.48 -3.70
CA THR A 170 2.98 -31.67 -5.00
C THR A 170 2.42 -30.81 -6.12
N ALA A 171 1.45 -29.93 -5.86
CA ALA A 171 0.79 -29.15 -6.91
C ALA A 171 1.79 -28.38 -7.80
N THR A 172 1.37 -28.03 -9.00
CA THR A 172 2.12 -27.17 -9.94
C THR A 172 1.42 -25.82 -10.04
N TYR A 173 2.08 -24.81 -10.62
CA TYR A 173 1.48 -23.48 -10.76
C TYR A 173 0.19 -23.49 -11.59
N SER A 174 0.09 -24.35 -12.62
CA SER A 174 -1.12 -24.48 -13.45
C SER A 174 -2.37 -24.90 -12.68
N THR A 175 -2.22 -25.50 -11.49
CA THR A 175 -3.32 -25.90 -10.61
C THR A 175 -3.58 -24.92 -9.46
N ALA A 176 -2.69 -23.94 -9.28
CA ALA A 176 -2.62 -23.03 -8.14
C ALA A 176 -2.52 -21.57 -8.60
N THR A 177 -3.24 -21.23 -9.66
CA THR A 177 -3.10 -19.97 -10.40
C THR A 177 -3.43 -18.73 -9.58
N ASN A 178 -4.13 -18.89 -8.45
CA ASN A 178 -4.62 -17.78 -7.63
C ASN A 178 -3.91 -17.70 -6.26
N THR A 179 -2.89 -18.54 -6.04
CA THR A 179 -2.16 -18.53 -4.77
C THR A 179 -1.37 -17.24 -4.64
N GLY A 180 -1.56 -16.52 -3.53
CA GLY A 180 -0.88 -15.24 -3.33
C GLY A 180 -1.39 -14.10 -4.21
N THR A 181 -2.56 -14.22 -4.84
CA THR A 181 -3.14 -13.12 -5.64
C THR A 181 -3.33 -11.87 -4.77
N THR A 182 -3.87 -12.03 -3.57
CA THR A 182 -4.11 -10.92 -2.63
C THR A 182 -3.84 -11.32 -1.18
N LEU A 183 -3.58 -10.33 -0.33
CA LEU A 183 -3.48 -10.53 1.12
C LEU A 183 -4.79 -11.04 1.73
N ILE A 184 -5.94 -10.53 1.26
CA ILE A 184 -7.25 -10.99 1.73
C ILE A 184 -7.42 -12.49 1.43
N SER A 185 -7.17 -12.92 0.20
CA SER A 185 -7.24 -14.35 -0.17
C SER A 185 -6.36 -15.22 0.72
N ASP A 186 -5.11 -14.81 0.94
CA ASP A 186 -4.16 -15.57 1.75
C ASP A 186 -4.56 -15.62 3.24
N ILE A 187 -5.09 -14.53 3.80
CA ILE A 187 -5.62 -14.52 5.17
C ILE A 187 -6.84 -15.41 5.30
N MET A 188 -7.76 -15.37 4.33
CA MET A 188 -8.95 -16.22 4.32
C MET A 188 -8.54 -17.70 4.29
N CYS A 189 -7.54 -18.06 3.50
CA CYS A 189 -6.94 -19.41 3.51
C CYS A 189 -6.27 -19.79 4.83
N LEU A 190 -5.52 -18.86 5.43
CA LEU A 190 -4.76 -19.11 6.65
C LEU A 190 -5.65 -19.25 7.90
N CYS A 191 -6.80 -18.57 7.91
CA CYS A 191 -7.58 -18.39 9.13
C CYS A 191 -9.02 -18.88 9.07
N ILE A 192 -9.65 -18.90 7.90
CA ILE A 192 -11.11 -19.10 7.78
C ILE A 192 -11.45 -20.33 6.94
N ALA A 193 -10.79 -20.55 5.79
CA ALA A 193 -11.07 -21.71 4.94
C ALA A 193 -10.63 -22.99 5.66
N GLY A 194 -11.61 -23.76 6.15
CA GLY A 194 -11.35 -24.93 6.98
C GLY A 194 -12.60 -25.80 7.16
N PRO A 195 -12.52 -26.84 8.01
CA PRO A 195 -13.68 -27.60 8.38
C PRO A 195 -14.65 -26.73 9.22
N ASP A 196 -15.96 -26.88 9.01
CA ASP A 196 -16.97 -26.18 9.80
C ASP A 196 -17.27 -26.96 11.10
N ASP A 197 -16.23 -27.16 11.92
CA ASP A 197 -16.28 -27.98 13.15
C ASP A 197 -15.76 -27.24 14.39
N GLY A 198 -15.69 -25.91 14.33
CA GLY A 198 -15.37 -25.08 15.49
C GLY A 198 -13.91 -24.66 15.64
N LYS A 199 -13.00 -25.01 14.72
CA LYS A 199 -11.56 -24.65 14.83
C LYS A 199 -11.33 -23.15 14.71
N LYS A 200 -10.33 -22.64 15.43
CA LYS A 200 -9.92 -21.23 15.38
C LYS A 200 -8.42 -21.09 15.12
N PRO A 201 -7.96 -21.29 13.88
CA PRO A 201 -6.53 -21.35 13.54
C PRO A 201 -5.76 -20.07 13.89
N CYS A 202 -6.43 -18.92 13.83
CA CYS A 202 -5.82 -17.61 14.04
C CYS A 202 -6.34 -16.96 15.34
N ALA A 203 -5.43 -16.79 16.31
CA ALA A 203 -5.61 -16.04 17.55
C ALA A 203 -6.87 -16.37 18.36
N GLY A 204 -7.42 -17.59 18.21
CA GLY A 204 -8.60 -18.07 18.95
C GLY A 204 -9.89 -17.28 18.71
N GLY A 205 -9.92 -16.36 17.74
CA GLY A 205 -10.97 -15.34 17.63
C GLY A 205 -12.05 -15.62 16.59
N VAL A 206 -11.76 -16.41 15.55
CA VAL A 206 -12.69 -16.66 14.45
C VAL A 206 -12.69 -18.13 14.07
N THR A 207 -13.88 -18.69 13.94
CA THR A 207 -14.10 -20.09 13.56
C THR A 207 -13.93 -20.28 12.06
N THR A 208 -13.33 -21.41 11.66
CA THR A 208 -13.27 -21.84 10.27
C THR A 208 -14.65 -22.05 9.67
N GLN A 209 -14.74 -21.91 8.35
CA GLN A 209 -15.96 -22.04 7.57
C GLN A 209 -15.64 -22.84 6.30
N ALA A 210 -16.64 -23.57 5.81
CA ALA A 210 -16.52 -24.33 4.57
C ALA A 210 -16.18 -23.42 3.37
N GLU A 211 -15.45 -23.95 2.40
CA GLU A 211 -14.95 -23.24 1.20
C GLU A 211 -15.99 -22.37 0.49
N GLY A 212 -17.20 -22.93 0.31
CA GLY A 212 -18.28 -22.25 -0.38
C GLY A 212 -18.74 -20.97 0.32
N ALA A 213 -18.45 -20.82 1.61
CA ALA A 213 -18.77 -19.62 2.37
C ALA A 213 -17.64 -18.56 2.34
N THR A 214 -16.45 -18.88 1.82
CA THR A 214 -15.23 -18.07 2.04
C THR A 214 -14.38 -17.78 0.81
N ILE A 215 -14.43 -18.60 -0.25
CA ILE A 215 -13.63 -18.41 -1.48
C ILE A 215 -14.43 -18.67 -2.77
N ALA A 216 -15.00 -19.87 -2.95
CA ALA A 216 -15.50 -20.31 -4.27
C ALA A 216 -16.90 -19.79 -4.64
N THR A 217 -17.78 -19.70 -3.65
CA THR A 217 -19.17 -19.21 -3.77
C THR A 217 -19.50 -18.26 -2.63
N ALA A 218 -18.47 -17.58 -2.11
CA ALA A 218 -18.54 -16.87 -0.85
C ALA A 218 -19.73 -15.90 -0.85
N SER A 219 -20.72 -16.14 0.02
CA SER A 219 -21.73 -15.12 0.27
C SER A 219 -21.03 -13.91 0.87
N ALA A 220 -21.21 -12.74 0.28
CA ALA A 220 -20.59 -11.49 0.74
C ALA A 220 -20.75 -11.28 2.25
N SER A 221 -21.89 -11.69 2.83
CA SER A 221 -22.18 -11.60 4.28
C SER A 221 -21.24 -12.44 5.16
N THR A 222 -21.03 -13.71 4.86
CA THR A 222 -20.20 -14.62 5.68
C THR A 222 -18.71 -14.28 5.58
N ALA A 223 -18.22 -14.00 4.37
CA ALA A 223 -16.84 -13.55 4.17
C ALA A 223 -16.58 -12.22 4.87
N LYS A 224 -17.51 -11.26 4.76
CA LYS A 224 -17.49 -9.99 5.50
C LYS A 224 -17.42 -10.22 7.01
N ALA A 225 -18.31 -11.04 7.57
CA ALA A 225 -18.35 -11.28 9.01
C ALA A 225 -17.03 -11.87 9.52
N SER A 226 -16.47 -12.83 8.78
CA SER A 226 -15.19 -13.46 9.09
C SER A 226 -14.03 -12.47 9.02
N TRP A 227 -13.97 -11.69 7.93
CA TRP A 227 -12.95 -10.64 7.75
C TRP A 227 -13.04 -9.57 8.84
N THR A 228 -14.24 -9.07 9.13
CA THR A 228 -14.47 -8.07 10.18
C THR A 228 -13.98 -8.59 11.53
N ALA A 229 -14.24 -9.87 11.84
CA ALA A 229 -13.80 -10.49 13.08
C ALA A 229 -12.27 -10.63 13.14
N LEU A 230 -11.62 -11.01 12.04
CA LEU A 230 -10.14 -11.04 11.96
C LEU A 230 -9.53 -9.65 12.10
N MET A 231 -10.08 -8.65 11.41
CA MET A 231 -9.55 -7.30 11.45
C MET A 231 -9.70 -6.64 12.82
N LYS A 232 -10.68 -7.03 13.64
CA LYS A 232 -10.75 -6.63 15.06
C LYS A 232 -9.56 -7.13 15.88
N ILE A 233 -8.93 -8.24 15.48
CA ILE A 233 -7.74 -8.79 16.12
C ILE A 233 -6.49 -8.04 15.63
N CYS A 234 -6.46 -7.62 14.36
CA CYS A 234 -5.36 -6.85 13.80
C CYS A 234 -5.32 -5.41 14.40
N PRO A 235 -4.30 -5.04 15.18
CA PRO A 235 -4.23 -3.70 15.77
C PRO A 235 -4.24 -2.61 14.70
N LYS A 236 -5.05 -1.56 14.88
CA LYS A 236 -5.05 -0.41 13.97
C LYS A 236 -3.74 0.33 14.07
N ASP A 237 -3.18 0.70 12.93
CA ASP A 237 -2.08 1.66 12.84
C ASP A 237 -2.66 3.02 12.47
N THR A 238 -2.44 4.03 13.31
CA THR A 238 -2.97 5.39 13.09
C THR A 238 -2.09 6.20 12.12
N GLY A 239 -0.93 5.68 11.74
CA GLY A 239 -0.02 6.34 10.81
C GLY A 239 -0.15 5.86 9.36
N HIS A 240 0.45 6.63 8.45
CA HIS A 240 0.72 6.18 7.09
C HIS A 240 1.78 5.07 7.07
N ALA A 241 1.69 4.21 6.07
CA ALA A 241 2.73 3.23 5.80
C ALA A 241 4.08 3.91 5.54
N THR A 242 5.16 3.22 5.90
CA THR A 242 6.53 3.64 5.56
C THR A 242 7.24 2.51 4.84
N THR A 243 8.18 2.86 3.96
CA THR A 243 8.99 1.86 3.25
C THR A 243 9.79 1.00 4.22
N THR A 244 10.28 1.57 5.31
CA THR A 244 11.03 0.85 6.36
C THR A 244 10.15 -0.20 7.04
N LYS A 245 8.97 0.21 7.54
CA LYS A 245 8.07 -0.71 8.24
C LYS A 245 7.55 -1.82 7.33
N LEU A 246 7.11 -1.48 6.11
CA LEU A 246 6.72 -2.49 5.13
C LEU A 246 7.88 -3.44 4.81
N THR A 247 9.10 -2.93 4.60
CA THR A 247 10.26 -3.81 4.33
C THR A 247 10.52 -4.79 5.47
N ALA A 248 10.45 -4.34 6.73
CA ALA A 248 10.64 -5.18 7.90
C ALA A 248 9.55 -6.25 8.04
N ASP A 249 8.29 -5.88 7.80
CA ASP A 249 7.17 -6.82 7.84
C ASP A 249 7.22 -7.82 6.70
N LEU A 250 7.62 -7.41 5.48
CA LEU A 250 7.86 -8.34 4.38
C LEU A 250 9.02 -9.31 4.66
N ALA A 251 10.09 -8.87 5.34
CA ALA A 251 11.16 -9.76 5.78
C ALA A 251 10.65 -10.79 6.80
N THR A 252 9.86 -10.33 7.78
CA THR A 252 9.23 -11.19 8.78
C THR A 252 8.27 -12.19 8.13
N PHE A 253 7.52 -11.77 7.12
CA PHE A 253 6.65 -12.64 6.33
C PHE A 253 7.44 -13.76 5.64
N ARG A 254 8.55 -13.43 4.97
CA ARG A 254 9.41 -14.44 4.33
C ARG A 254 9.95 -15.46 5.34
N HIS A 255 10.29 -15.03 6.56
CA HIS A 255 10.69 -15.94 7.64
C HIS A 255 9.54 -16.76 8.23
N SER A 256 8.29 -16.35 8.02
CA SER A 256 7.10 -17.07 8.47
C SER A 256 6.74 -18.21 7.54
N ILE A 257 7.13 -18.15 6.27
CA ILE A 257 7.00 -19.27 5.33
C ILE A 257 7.88 -20.44 5.81
N GLY A 258 7.27 -21.60 5.98
CA GLY A 258 7.93 -22.81 6.45
C GLY A 258 8.21 -22.86 7.95
N ARG A 259 7.78 -21.85 8.73
CA ARG A 259 8.01 -21.78 10.17
C ARG A 259 7.51 -23.02 10.90
N GLN A 260 6.41 -23.61 10.42
CA GLN A 260 5.79 -24.79 11.02
C GLN A 260 6.23 -26.11 10.42
N ALA A 261 7.15 -26.12 9.44
CA ALA A 261 7.53 -27.32 8.71
C ALA A 261 8.03 -28.47 9.60
N ARG A 262 8.71 -28.15 10.72
CA ARG A 262 9.19 -29.15 11.68
C ARG A 262 8.07 -29.81 12.49
N ARG A 263 6.87 -29.23 12.51
CA ARG A 263 5.68 -29.78 13.16
C ARG A 263 4.89 -30.72 12.24
N ALA A 264 5.23 -30.78 10.94
CA ALA A 264 4.63 -31.73 10.02
C ALA A 264 5.05 -33.16 10.37
N THR A 265 4.09 -34.08 10.40
CA THR A 265 4.26 -35.50 10.64
C THR A 265 4.74 -36.23 9.38
N SER A 266 4.59 -35.64 8.20
CA SER A 266 5.14 -36.17 6.94
C SER A 266 5.61 -35.06 5.99
N ASN A 267 6.62 -35.40 5.18
CA ASN A 267 7.26 -34.54 4.16
C ASN A 267 7.46 -33.08 4.59
N GLN A 268 8.37 -32.89 5.55
CA GLN A 268 8.75 -31.56 6.04
C GLN A 268 9.38 -30.68 4.96
N GLU A 269 9.93 -31.27 3.88
CA GLU A 269 10.55 -30.54 2.78
C GLU A 269 9.50 -29.74 2.00
N HIS A 270 8.34 -30.34 1.71
CA HIS A 270 7.21 -29.59 1.14
C HIS A 270 6.69 -28.52 2.10
N ALA A 271 6.55 -28.85 3.39
CA ALA A 271 6.00 -27.94 4.39
C ALA A 271 6.85 -26.67 4.60
N ARG A 272 8.12 -26.65 4.18
CA ARG A 272 8.99 -25.45 4.21
C ARG A 272 8.49 -24.31 3.33
N TYR A 273 7.57 -24.58 2.41
CA TYR A 273 7.00 -23.56 1.52
C TYR A 273 5.60 -23.12 1.95
N PHE A 274 5.09 -23.60 3.09
CA PHE A 274 3.74 -23.30 3.53
C PHE A 274 3.74 -22.18 4.55
N LEU A 275 2.76 -21.29 4.45
CA LEU A 275 2.43 -20.33 5.51
C LEU A 275 1.28 -20.92 6.34
N GLY A 276 1.53 -21.18 7.62
CA GLY A 276 0.58 -21.84 8.52
C GLY A 276 0.83 -23.34 8.68
N TYR A 277 -0.07 -24.02 9.38
CA TYR A 277 0.09 -25.41 9.79
C TYR A 277 -0.48 -26.41 8.79
N ALA A 278 0.34 -27.42 8.48
CA ALA A 278 -0.02 -28.61 7.74
C ALA A 278 0.64 -29.83 8.40
N ALA A 279 -0.16 -30.74 8.92
CA ALA A 279 0.37 -31.98 9.51
C ALA A 279 1.03 -32.85 8.44
N ASN A 280 0.44 -32.96 7.25
CA ASN A 280 0.97 -33.77 6.16
C ASN A 280 1.37 -32.91 4.95
N GLY A 281 2.69 -32.79 4.74
CA GLY A 281 3.28 -32.01 3.66
C GLY A 281 3.00 -32.54 2.25
N ASN A 282 2.59 -33.80 2.09
CA ASN A 282 2.15 -34.34 0.80
C ASN A 282 0.71 -33.92 0.48
N SER A 283 -0.16 -33.85 1.48
CA SER A 283 -1.55 -33.40 1.31
C SER A 283 -1.64 -31.88 1.12
N GLY A 284 -0.77 -31.10 1.76
CA GLY A 284 -0.76 -29.65 1.62
C GLY A 284 -2.02 -28.98 2.21
N CYS A 285 -2.37 -27.80 1.70
CA CYS A 285 -3.39 -26.93 2.32
C CYS A 285 -4.79 -27.26 1.77
N THR A 286 -5.37 -28.35 2.26
CA THR A 286 -6.67 -28.86 1.78
C THR A 286 -7.87 -28.26 2.52
N ALA A 287 -7.65 -27.34 3.47
CA ALA A 287 -8.70 -26.85 4.39
C ALA A 287 -9.35 -27.97 5.23
N ALA A 288 -8.68 -29.11 5.37
CA ALA A 288 -9.08 -30.17 6.29
C ALA A 288 -8.51 -29.91 7.70
N ASN A 289 -8.93 -30.71 8.67
CA ASN A 289 -8.34 -30.71 10.00
C ASN A 289 -6.80 -30.84 9.93
N SER A 290 -6.11 -29.95 10.65
CA SER A 290 -4.65 -29.85 10.65
C SER A 290 -4.01 -29.63 9.25
N GLN A 291 -4.72 -29.00 8.31
CA GLN A 291 -4.26 -28.67 6.94
C GLN A 291 -4.68 -27.25 6.50
N ILE A 292 -4.56 -26.29 7.42
CA ILE A 292 -5.02 -24.91 7.22
C ILE A 292 -3.79 -24.02 7.04
N CYS A 293 -3.51 -23.68 5.79
CA CYS A 293 -2.31 -22.97 5.40
C CYS A 293 -2.46 -22.35 4.00
N VAL A 294 -1.42 -21.64 3.54
CA VAL A 294 -1.22 -21.24 2.15
C VAL A 294 0.05 -21.92 1.62
N ASN A 295 -0.06 -22.63 0.50
CA ASN A 295 1.06 -23.39 -0.05
C ASN A 295 1.74 -22.65 -1.21
N TYR A 296 2.85 -21.95 -0.92
CA TYR A 296 3.60 -21.19 -1.93
C TYR A 296 4.61 -21.99 -2.73
N LYS A 297 4.71 -23.31 -2.55
CA LYS A 297 5.69 -24.13 -3.27
C LYS A 297 5.67 -24.01 -4.81
N PRO A 298 4.55 -23.86 -5.55
CA PRO A 298 4.62 -23.84 -7.03
C PRO A 298 5.12 -22.49 -7.54
N LEU A 299 5.06 -21.46 -6.71
CA LEU A 299 5.62 -20.17 -7.01
C LEU A 299 7.11 -20.22 -6.71
N LEU A 300 7.48 -20.73 -5.54
CA LEU A 300 8.84 -20.62 -5.01
C LEU A 300 9.80 -21.74 -5.45
N THR A 301 9.34 -22.73 -6.22
CA THR A 301 10.17 -23.86 -6.70
C THR A 301 10.08 -24.05 -8.21
N GLY A 302 11.03 -24.79 -8.78
CA GLY A 302 11.17 -25.04 -10.22
C GLY A 302 12.27 -24.21 -10.87
N ASP A 303 12.51 -24.43 -12.16
CA ASP A 303 13.60 -23.80 -12.92
C ASP A 303 13.39 -22.29 -13.12
N SER A 304 12.17 -21.80 -12.97
CA SER A 304 11.83 -20.39 -13.03
C SER A 304 10.80 -20.05 -11.95
N PRO A 305 11.25 -19.85 -10.69
CA PRO A 305 10.35 -19.53 -9.59
C PRO A 305 9.58 -18.23 -9.87
N ASN A 306 8.26 -18.32 -9.74
CA ASN A 306 7.38 -17.15 -9.72
C ASN A 306 7.47 -16.43 -8.37
N LYS A 307 7.15 -15.14 -8.38
CA LYS A 307 6.96 -14.38 -7.14
C LYS A 307 5.55 -14.56 -6.62
N ILE A 308 5.37 -14.39 -5.31
CA ILE A 308 4.04 -14.22 -4.70
C ILE A 308 3.46 -12.88 -5.23
N PRO A 309 2.31 -12.88 -5.94
CA PRO A 309 1.80 -11.70 -6.62
C PRO A 309 1.63 -10.47 -5.71
N TRP A 310 0.89 -10.59 -4.60
CA TRP A 310 0.69 -9.45 -3.69
C TRP A 310 2.01 -8.93 -3.11
N LEU A 311 2.97 -9.83 -2.83
CA LEU A 311 4.28 -9.46 -2.32
C LEU A 311 5.04 -8.61 -3.36
N SER A 312 4.98 -9.00 -4.64
CA SER A 312 5.61 -8.28 -5.73
C SER A 312 5.00 -6.88 -5.94
N GLU A 313 3.69 -6.73 -5.73
CA GLU A 313 3.02 -5.43 -5.80
C GLU A 313 3.50 -4.51 -4.65
N ILE A 314 3.63 -5.01 -3.42
CA ILE A 314 4.17 -4.22 -2.29
C ILE A 314 5.66 -3.87 -2.51
N GLU A 315 6.48 -4.82 -2.98
CA GLU A 315 7.88 -4.54 -3.33
C GLU A 315 7.99 -3.42 -4.38
N SER A 316 7.09 -3.44 -5.37
CA SER A 316 7.01 -2.42 -6.42
C SER A 316 6.57 -1.06 -5.85
N ALA A 317 5.61 -1.05 -4.93
CA ALA A 317 5.17 0.15 -4.21
C ALA A 317 6.33 0.78 -3.42
N ILE A 318 7.07 -0.03 -2.66
CA ILE A 318 8.25 0.39 -1.88
C ILE A 318 9.32 0.98 -2.80
N LYS A 319 9.64 0.29 -3.90
CA LYS A 319 10.63 0.76 -4.88
C LYS A 319 10.23 2.14 -5.41
N LYS A 320 8.98 2.29 -5.85
CA LYS A 320 8.47 3.55 -6.39
C LYS A 320 8.55 4.68 -5.37
N TRP A 321 8.16 4.42 -4.13
CA TRP A 321 8.21 5.44 -3.06
C TRP A 321 9.64 5.83 -2.65
N ARG A 322 10.59 4.88 -2.63
CA ARG A 322 12.00 5.19 -2.36
C ARG A 322 12.63 6.06 -3.45
N TRP A 323 12.29 5.82 -4.72
CA TRP A 323 12.76 6.66 -5.83
C TRP A 323 12.29 8.11 -5.68
N HIS A 324 11.02 8.31 -5.30
CA HIS A 324 10.49 9.64 -4.97
C HIS A 324 11.32 10.31 -3.86
N GLN A 325 11.52 9.62 -2.73
CA GLN A 325 12.30 10.15 -1.59
C GLN A 325 13.74 10.52 -1.99
N ALA A 326 14.41 9.69 -2.79
CA ALA A 326 15.77 9.95 -3.24
C ALA A 326 15.88 11.16 -4.19
N ARG A 327 14.89 11.37 -5.07
CA ARG A 327 14.86 12.56 -5.95
C ARG A 327 14.67 13.84 -5.15
N LYS A 328 13.82 13.81 -4.12
CA LYS A 328 13.62 14.95 -3.21
C LYS A 328 14.91 15.36 -2.49
N LEU A 329 15.70 14.39 -2.03
CA LEU A 329 17.02 14.66 -1.41
C LEU A 329 18.02 15.25 -2.42
N ARG A 330 18.07 14.72 -3.64
CA ARG A 330 18.99 15.22 -4.67
C ARG A 330 18.68 16.66 -5.10
N SER A 331 17.40 17.02 -5.23
CA SER A 331 17.01 18.39 -5.60
C SER A 331 17.30 19.42 -4.50
N GLN A 332 17.37 18.98 -3.24
CA GLN A 332 17.80 19.82 -2.12
C GLN A 332 19.32 20.04 -2.11
N LEU A 333 20.11 19.01 -2.46
CA LEU A 333 21.57 19.07 -2.49
C LEU A 333 22.16 19.79 -3.71
N SER A 334 21.46 19.81 -4.86
CA SER A 334 21.93 20.50 -6.06
C SER A 334 21.69 22.02 -6.04
N LYS A 335 21.13 22.55 -4.95
CA LYS A 335 20.78 23.97 -4.76
C LYS A 335 21.57 24.64 -3.63
N GLY A 336 22.46 23.91 -2.95
CA GLY A 336 23.41 24.43 -1.95
C GLY A 336 24.82 24.45 -2.51
#